data_AF-A0A0F9FWF2-F1
#
_entry.id   AF-A0A0F9FWF2-F1
#
_cell.length_a   1.000
_cell.length_b   1.000
_cell.length_c   1.000
_cell.angle_alpha   90.00
_cell.angle_beta   90.00
_cell.angle_gamma   90.00
#
_symmetry.space_group_name_H-M   'P 1'
#
loop_
_entity.id
_entity.type
_entity.pdbx_description
1 polymer ?
#
loop_
_entity_poly.entity_id
_entity_poly.type
_entity_poly.pdbx_seq_one_letter_code
_entity_poly.pdbx_strand_id
1 'polypeptide(L)'
;MKDEHQVRVRLMTGLKVPVKDRFWTKANKTDTCWLWTANLDECGYRRISMNRIMRGAHRISYQMIVGEIPEGLEIDHLCRVRHCVNPDHLEVVTHKANTERSVHRNSLKVECQFGHPFDKENTYNKGDGSRGCRICCGTPLACQELRRIPSIPNRESHIA
;
A
#
# COMPACT_ATOMS: atom_id res chain seq x y z
N MET A 1 -30.44 -21.46 -51.95
CA MET A 1 -30.54 -21.53 -50.47
C MET A 1 -29.11 -21.62 -49.93
N LYS A 2 -28.71 -20.57 -49.20
CA LYS A 2 -27.57 -20.47 -48.27
C LYS A 2 -26.14 -20.68 -48.81
N ASP A 3 -25.67 -19.66 -49.53
CA ASP A 3 -24.25 -19.28 -49.53
C ASP A 3 -24.01 -18.35 -48.33
N GLU A 4 -23.54 -18.90 -47.20
CA GLU A 4 -23.09 -18.12 -46.05
C GLU A 4 -21.57 -18.02 -46.09
N HIS A 5 -21.07 -17.01 -46.79
CA HIS A 5 -19.72 -16.49 -46.63
C HIS A 5 -19.56 -15.96 -45.20
N GLN A 6 -19.14 -16.83 -44.29
CA GLN A 6 -18.76 -16.45 -42.94
C GLN A 6 -17.41 -15.72 -43.01
N VAL A 7 -17.46 -14.39 -43.16
CA VAL A 7 -16.30 -13.52 -43.05
C VAL A 7 -15.77 -13.63 -41.62
N ARG A 8 -14.73 -14.46 -41.42
CA ARG A 8 -13.96 -14.50 -40.19
C ARG A 8 -13.18 -13.19 -40.06
N VAL A 9 -13.71 -12.25 -39.29
CA VAL A 9 -12.97 -11.06 -38.88
C VAL A 9 -11.90 -11.50 -37.89
N ARG A 10 -10.66 -11.67 -38.37
CA ARG A 10 -9.48 -11.89 -37.53
C ARG A 10 -9.20 -10.56 -36.81
N LEU A 11 -9.72 -10.41 -35.59
CA LEU A 11 -9.41 -9.25 -34.73
C LEU A 11 -7.90 -9.17 -34.55
N MET A 12 -7.30 -8.15 -35.16
CA MET A 12 -5.88 -7.86 -35.01
C MET A 12 -5.61 -7.49 -33.56
N THR A 13 -4.76 -8.31 -32.93
CA THR A 13 -4.01 -8.02 -31.72
C THR A 13 -3.47 -6.59 -31.71
N GLY A 14 -3.67 -5.82 -30.62
CA GLY A 14 -2.65 -4.82 -30.26
C GLY A 14 -3.04 -3.47 -29.67
N LEU A 15 -4.32 -3.12 -29.44
CA LEU A 15 -4.61 -1.92 -28.65
C LEU A 15 -4.50 -2.25 -27.15
N LYS A 16 -3.31 -2.02 -26.58
CA LYS A 16 -3.14 -2.03 -25.12
C LYS A 16 -4.04 -0.93 -24.57
N VAL A 17 -5.18 -1.31 -23.97
CA VAL A 17 -6.04 -0.40 -23.22
C VAL A 17 -5.15 0.49 -22.34
N PRO A 18 -5.18 1.82 -22.52
CA PRO A 18 -4.35 2.74 -21.78
C PRO A 18 -4.43 2.48 -20.27
N VAL A 19 -3.32 2.69 -19.57
CA VAL A 19 -3.23 2.41 -18.12
C VAL A 19 -4.33 3.13 -17.34
N LYS A 20 -4.65 4.38 -17.73
CA LYS A 20 -5.73 5.18 -17.16
C LYS A 20 -7.09 4.48 -17.25
N ASP A 21 -7.38 3.82 -18.38
CA ASP A 21 -8.70 3.26 -18.67
C ASP A 21 -8.94 1.95 -17.91
N ARG A 22 -7.86 1.25 -17.52
CA ARG A 22 -7.91 0.03 -16.71
C ARG A 22 -7.54 0.24 -15.23
N PHE A 23 -7.22 1.48 -14.83
CA PHE A 23 -6.80 1.75 -13.45
C PHE A 23 -8.00 1.61 -12.52
N TRP A 24 -9.06 2.36 -12.80
CA TRP A 24 -10.23 2.44 -11.94
C TRP A 24 -11.03 1.13 -11.83
N THR A 25 -10.90 0.24 -12.82
CA THR A 25 -11.50 -1.11 -12.75
C THR A 25 -10.89 -1.98 -11.65
N LYS A 26 -9.73 -1.59 -11.10
CA LYS A 26 -9.01 -2.26 -10.02
C LYS A 26 -9.04 -1.47 -8.70
N ALA A 27 -9.83 -0.41 -8.63
CA ALA A 27 -10.06 0.36 -7.41
C ALA A 27 -11.46 0.03 -6.88
N ASN A 28 -11.52 -0.74 -5.78
CA ASN A 28 -12.77 -0.96 -5.05
C ASN A 28 -13.08 0.29 -4.21
N LYS A 29 -14.06 1.09 -4.63
CA LYS A 29 -14.44 2.32 -3.92
C LYS A 29 -15.43 1.99 -2.82
N THR A 30 -14.97 2.08 -1.56
CA THR A 30 -15.87 2.07 -0.39
C THR A 30 -16.27 3.50 -0.03
N ASP A 31 -17.14 3.65 0.97
CA ASP A 31 -17.59 4.96 1.47
C ASP A 31 -16.44 5.82 2.03
N THR A 32 -15.33 5.20 2.40
CA THR A 32 -14.16 5.91 2.94
C THR A 32 -12.97 5.80 2.00
N CYS A 33 -12.45 4.58 1.79
CA CYS A 33 -11.21 4.35 1.05
C CYS A 33 -11.47 3.74 -0.32
N TRP A 34 -10.67 4.14 -1.31
CA TRP A 34 -10.65 3.46 -2.60
C TRP A 34 -9.53 2.43 -2.58
N LEU A 35 -9.88 1.18 -2.30
CA LEU A 35 -8.93 0.10 -2.08
C LEU A 35 -8.46 -0.46 -3.42
N TRP A 36 -7.17 -0.30 -3.72
CA TRP A 36 -6.60 -0.95 -4.88
C TRP A 36 -6.59 -2.47 -4.68
N THR A 37 -7.04 -3.25 -5.66
CA THR A 37 -7.24 -4.70 -5.52
C THR A 37 -6.20 -5.53 -6.29
N ALA A 38 -5.39 -4.90 -7.14
CA ALA A 38 -4.32 -5.60 -7.87
C ALA A 38 -3.09 -5.93 -7.00
N ASN A 39 -2.13 -6.63 -7.60
CA ASN A 39 -0.95 -7.23 -6.95
C ASN A 39 -0.22 -6.32 -5.94
N LEU A 40 0.18 -6.94 -4.84
CA LEU A 40 1.07 -6.42 -3.80
C LEU A 40 2.52 -6.68 -4.18
N ASP A 41 3.44 -5.83 -3.71
CA ASP A 41 4.87 -6.15 -3.66
C ASP A 41 5.29 -6.72 -2.29
N GLU A 42 6.55 -7.14 -2.18
CA GLU A 42 7.17 -7.70 -0.96
C GLU A 42 7.15 -6.73 0.24
N CYS A 43 6.94 -5.43 0.02
CA CYS A 43 6.86 -4.40 1.05
C CYS A 43 5.41 -4.00 1.39
N GLY A 44 4.41 -4.69 0.80
CA GLY A 44 2.99 -4.43 1.00
C GLY A 44 2.46 -3.19 0.26
N TYR A 45 3.23 -2.62 -0.68
CA TYR A 45 2.75 -1.57 -1.55
C TYR A 45 2.07 -2.16 -2.78
N ARG A 46 0.96 -1.55 -3.17
CA ARG A 46 0.28 -1.93 -4.40
C ARG A 46 0.87 -1.16 -5.57
N ARG A 47 1.46 -1.89 -6.50
CA ARG A 47 2.18 -1.33 -7.65
C ARG A 47 1.46 -1.66 -8.95
N ILE A 48 1.55 -0.75 -9.92
CA ILE A 48 1.09 -0.94 -11.29
C ILE A 48 2.28 -0.83 -12.25
N SER A 49 2.36 -1.74 -13.22
CA SER A 49 3.31 -1.63 -14.31
C SER A 49 2.78 -0.63 -15.34
N MET A 50 3.53 0.46 -15.50
CA MET A 50 3.31 1.48 -16.53
C MET A 50 4.60 1.63 -17.33
N ASN A 51 4.54 1.39 -18.65
CA ASN A 51 5.71 1.43 -19.54
C ASN A 51 6.88 0.56 -19.05
N ARG A 52 6.59 -0.65 -18.53
CA ARG A 52 7.55 -1.60 -17.93
C ARG A 52 8.18 -1.14 -16.62
N ILE A 53 7.76 -0.01 -16.07
CA ILE A 53 8.25 0.50 -14.79
C ILE A 53 7.16 0.34 -13.73
N MET A 54 7.54 -0.18 -12.57
CA MET A 54 6.63 -0.31 -11.43
C MET A 54 6.46 1.03 -10.72
N ARG A 55 5.21 1.45 -10.54
CA ARG A 55 4.85 2.70 -9.85
C ARG A 55 3.83 2.42 -8.77
N GLY A 56 3.87 3.16 -7.66
CA GLY A 56 2.87 3.05 -6.60
C GLY A 56 1.49 3.47 -7.10
N ALA A 57 0.47 2.63 -6.89
CA ALA A 57 -0.88 2.89 -7.39
C ALA A 57 -1.46 4.21 -6.84
N HIS A 58 -1.18 4.55 -5.58
CA HIS A 58 -1.60 5.80 -4.97
C HIS A 58 -0.96 7.03 -5.66
N ARG A 59 0.32 6.97 -6.04
CA ARG A 59 0.98 8.06 -6.79
C ARG A 59 0.35 8.25 -8.16
N ILE A 60 0.05 7.15 -8.85
CA ILE A 60 -0.62 7.19 -10.16
C ILE A 60 -2.02 7.81 -10.03
N SER A 61 -2.79 7.41 -9.01
CA SER A 61 -4.10 8.01 -8.73
C SER A 61 -4.00 9.52 -8.51
N TYR A 62 -3.08 9.96 -7.64
CA TYR A 62 -2.84 11.38 -7.38
C TYR A 62 -2.48 12.13 -8.67
N GLN A 63 -1.57 11.59 -9.48
CA GLN A 63 -1.15 12.20 -10.74
C GLN A 63 -2.27 12.27 -11.80
N MET A 64 -3.21 11.33 -11.77
CA MET A 64 -4.34 11.31 -12.71
C MET A 64 -5.45 12.31 -12.33
N ILE A 65 -5.68 12.54 -11.03
CA ILE A 65 -6.81 13.36 -10.54
C ILE A 65 -6.37 14.75 -10.12
N VAL A 66 -5.25 14.86 -9.39
CA VAL A 66 -4.79 16.10 -8.77
C VAL A 66 -3.71 16.76 -9.61
N GLY A 67 -2.72 15.99 -10.06
CA GLY A 67 -1.64 16.47 -10.92
C GLY A 67 -0.25 16.05 -10.47
N GLU A 68 0.77 16.72 -11.00
CA GLU A 68 2.16 16.31 -10.80
C GLU A 68 2.57 16.31 -9.32
N ILE A 69 3.41 15.34 -8.96
CA ILE A 69 4.06 15.29 -7.65
C ILE A 69 5.41 15.97 -7.83
N PRO A 70 5.69 17.11 -7.17
CA PRO A 70 6.95 17.81 -7.32
C PRO A 70 8.15 16.91 -6.99
N GLU A 71 9.28 17.18 -7.64
CA GLU A 71 10.52 16.45 -7.40
C GLU A 71 10.95 16.56 -5.93
N GLY A 72 11.46 15.46 -5.37
CA GLY A 72 11.88 15.39 -3.97
C GLY A 72 10.74 15.27 -2.96
N LEU A 73 9.47 15.25 -3.39
CA LEU A 73 8.32 15.07 -2.51
C LEU A 73 7.71 13.66 -2.58
N GLU A 74 7.07 13.29 -1.47
CA GLU A 74 6.47 11.98 -1.23
C GLU A 74 4.96 12.10 -1.07
N ILE A 75 4.24 10.98 -1.21
CA ILE A 75 2.82 10.90 -0.91
C ILE A 75 2.65 10.20 0.44
N ASP A 76 2.02 10.88 1.42
CA ASP A 76 1.57 10.30 2.68
C ASP A 76 0.08 9.95 2.61
N HIS A 77 -0.29 8.80 3.15
CA HIS A 77 -1.69 8.41 3.31
C HIS A 77 -2.21 9.01 4.61
N LEU A 78 -3.17 9.93 4.51
CA LEU A 78 -3.89 10.48 5.68
C LEU A 78 -4.74 9.40 6.37
N CYS A 79 -5.37 8.52 5.57
CA CYS A 79 -6.20 7.40 6.04
C CYS A 79 -5.43 6.21 6.62
N ARG A 80 -4.10 6.19 6.49
CA ARG A 80 -3.19 5.12 6.96
C ARG A 80 -3.43 3.73 6.34
N VAL A 81 -4.28 3.65 5.32
CA VAL A 81 -4.48 2.47 4.50
C VAL A 81 -3.51 2.51 3.31
N ARG A 82 -2.42 1.75 3.39
CA ARG A 82 -1.31 1.77 2.39
C ARG A 82 -1.75 1.49 0.95
N HIS A 83 -2.88 0.81 0.78
CA HIS A 83 -3.45 0.46 -0.51
C HIS A 83 -4.66 1.30 -0.91
N CYS A 84 -4.95 2.37 -0.17
CA CYS A 84 -5.91 3.38 -0.59
C CYS A 84 -5.33 4.18 -1.77
N VAL A 85 -6.16 4.42 -2.77
CA VAL A 85 -5.89 5.25 -3.95
C VAL A 85 -6.87 6.41 -4.05
N ASN A 86 -7.64 6.71 -3.00
CA ASN A 86 -8.50 7.91 -2.98
C ASN A 86 -7.60 9.15 -2.90
N PRO A 87 -7.56 10.05 -3.89
CA PRO A 87 -6.72 11.25 -3.88
C PRO A 87 -6.98 12.15 -2.67
N ASP A 88 -8.21 12.20 -2.16
CA ASP A 88 -8.55 13.01 -0.97
C ASP A 88 -7.89 12.48 0.31
N HIS A 89 -7.41 11.23 0.28
CA HIS A 89 -6.68 10.61 1.37
C HIS A 89 -5.15 10.69 1.20
N LEU A 90 -4.67 11.41 0.19
CA LEU A 90 -3.25 11.52 -0.15
C LEU A 90 -2.79 12.97 0.02
N GLU A 91 -1.63 13.14 0.64
CA GLU A 91 -1.00 14.44 0.83
C GLU A 91 0.43 14.40 0.28
N VAL A 92 0.82 15.44 -0.47
CA VAL A 92 2.21 15.63 -0.87
C VAL A 92 2.98 16.22 0.29
N VAL A 93 4.02 15.51 0.74
CA VAL A 93 4.82 15.90 1.91
C VAL A 93 6.31 15.80 1.61
N THR A 94 7.12 16.46 2.44
CA THR A 94 8.58 16.26 2.43
C THR A 94 8.92 14.90 3.05
N HIS A 95 10.05 14.33 2.65
CA HIS A 95 10.59 13.12 3.26
C HIS A 95 10.75 13.26 4.79
N LYS A 96 11.17 14.45 5.25
CA LYS A 96 11.31 14.76 6.67
C LYS A 96 9.97 14.67 7.41
N ALA A 97 8.93 15.34 6.90
CA ALA A 97 7.61 15.32 7.51
C ALA A 97 7.01 13.90 7.54
N ASN A 98 7.17 13.13 6.45
CA ASN A 98 6.73 11.74 6.40
C ASN A 98 7.43 10.85 7.45
N THR A 99 8.75 11.04 7.59
CA THR A 99 9.57 10.32 8.58
C THR A 99 9.19 10.69 10.01
N GLU A 100 9.03 11.98 10.31
CA GLU A 100 8.63 12.47 11.64
C GLU A 100 7.26 11.92 12.07
N ARG A 101 6.27 11.95 11.17
CA ARG A 101 4.94 11.36 11.40
C ARG A 101 5.02 9.85 11.64
N SER A 102 5.94 9.16 10.98
CA SER A 102 6.15 7.72 11.14
C SER A 102 6.84 7.38 12.46
N VAL A 103 7.87 8.14 12.84
CA VAL A 103 8.60 7.98 14.11
C VAL A 103 7.66 8.22 15.29
N HIS A 104 6.93 9.34 15.30
CA HIS A 104 5.99 9.68 16.38
C HIS A 104 4.93 8.60 16.57
N ARG A 105 4.36 8.05 15.48
CA ARG A 105 3.41 6.94 15.61
C ARG A 105 4.05 5.67 16.13
N ASN A 106 5.27 5.36 15.70
CA ASN A 106 5.95 4.17 16.16
C ASN A 106 6.31 4.25 17.66
N SER A 107 6.57 5.45 18.20
CA SER A 107 6.77 5.64 19.65
C SER A 107 5.48 5.47 20.45
N LEU A 108 4.32 5.80 19.89
CA LEU A 108 3.02 5.65 20.57
C LEU A 108 2.51 4.20 20.65
N LYS A 109 3.09 3.26 19.89
CA LYS A 109 2.63 1.86 19.93
C LYS A 109 2.77 1.27 21.34
N VAL A 110 1.74 0.60 21.82
CA VAL A 110 1.78 -0.19 23.06
C VAL A 110 2.09 -1.65 22.80
N GLU A 111 2.13 -2.07 21.54
CA GLU A 111 2.41 -3.44 21.10
C GLU A 111 3.26 -3.47 19.83
N CYS A 112 4.00 -4.56 19.63
CA CYS A 112 4.76 -4.79 18.40
C CYS A 112 3.84 -5.25 17.26
N GLN A 113 4.38 -5.37 16.04
CA GLN A 113 3.59 -5.79 14.86
C GLN A 113 2.94 -7.18 14.95
N PHE A 114 3.26 -7.97 15.99
CA PHE A 114 2.71 -9.29 16.27
C PHE A 114 1.81 -9.31 17.51
N GLY A 115 1.52 -8.15 18.11
CA GLY A 115 0.67 -8.05 19.30
C GLY A 115 1.39 -8.24 20.63
N HIS A 116 2.72 -8.37 20.67
CA HIS A 116 3.45 -8.46 21.94
C HIS A 116 3.54 -7.07 22.61
N PRO A 117 3.28 -6.94 23.93
CA PRO A 117 3.24 -5.65 24.60
C PRO A 117 4.61 -4.97 24.64
N PHE A 118 4.66 -3.64 24.53
CA PHE A 118 5.84 -2.82 24.79
C PHE A 118 5.82 -2.31 26.24
N ASP A 119 6.03 -3.22 27.18
CA ASP A 119 6.21 -2.94 28.61
C ASP A 119 7.71 -2.97 29.02
N LYS A 120 7.99 -2.81 30.32
CA LYS A 120 9.37 -2.79 30.84
C LYS A 120 10.12 -4.10 30.62
N GLU A 121 9.41 -5.24 30.65
CA GLU A 121 10.02 -6.56 30.54
C GLU A 121 10.31 -6.92 29.09
N ASN A 122 9.37 -6.63 28.18
CA ASN A 122 9.46 -7.02 26.78
C ASN A 122 10.08 -5.95 25.85
N THR A 123 10.29 -4.72 26.33
CA THR A 123 10.93 -3.65 25.54
C THR A 123 12.44 -3.62 25.76
N TYR A 124 13.19 -3.44 24.66
CA TYR A 124 14.64 -3.20 24.73
C TYR A 124 15.07 -2.12 23.75
N ASN A 125 16.14 -1.39 24.07
CA ASN A 125 16.71 -0.37 23.19
C ASN A 125 17.77 -1.01 22.29
N LYS A 126 17.73 -0.71 20.98
CA LYS A 126 18.67 -1.26 19.99
C LYS A 126 19.97 -0.45 19.84
N GLY A 127 20.11 0.66 20.57
CA GLY A 127 21.27 1.55 20.48
C GLY A 127 21.19 2.61 19.37
N ASP A 128 20.29 2.44 18.40
CA ASP A 128 19.99 3.40 17.32
C ASP A 128 18.83 4.35 17.64
N GLY A 129 18.40 4.40 18.91
CA GLY A 129 17.20 5.11 19.35
C GLY A 129 15.88 4.38 19.07
N SER A 130 15.90 3.25 18.36
CA SER A 130 14.72 2.41 18.17
C SER A 130 14.59 1.36 19.29
N ARG A 131 13.34 0.96 19.55
CA ARG A 131 13.02 -0.14 20.46
C ARG A 131 12.78 -1.45 19.72
N GLY A 132 13.13 -2.55 20.36
CA GLY A 132 12.81 -3.91 19.94
C GLY A 132 11.90 -4.63 20.93
N CYS A 133 11.34 -5.75 20.48
CA CYS A 133 10.50 -6.66 21.29
C CYS A 133 11.32 -7.90 21.64
N ARG A 134 11.51 -8.18 22.94
CA ARG A 134 12.34 -9.29 23.42
C ARG A 134 11.78 -10.64 23.02
N ILE A 135 10.46 -10.82 23.08
CA ILE A 135 9.78 -12.03 22.60
C ILE A 135 10.11 -12.26 21.11
N CYS A 136 10.06 -11.21 20.28
CA CYS A 136 10.43 -11.31 18.87
C CYS A 136 11.92 -11.63 18.64
N CYS A 137 12.80 -11.22 19.55
CA CYS A 137 14.23 -11.47 19.48
C CYS A 137 14.61 -12.88 19.98
N GLY A 138 13.90 -13.39 20.99
CA GLY A 138 14.19 -14.67 21.66
C GLY A 138 13.68 -15.91 20.93
N THR A 139 12.66 -15.79 20.06
CA THR A 139 12.12 -16.90 19.29
C THR A 139 12.05 -16.57 17.79
N PRO A 140 13.13 -16.84 17.02
CA PRO A 140 13.14 -16.61 15.57
C PRO A 140 12.02 -17.38 14.84
N LEU A 141 11.71 -18.60 15.29
CA LEU A 141 10.72 -19.48 14.67
C LEU A 141 9.26 -19.00 14.86
N ALA A 142 8.86 -18.60 16.07
CA ALA A 142 7.51 -18.07 16.33
C ALA A 142 7.23 -16.77 15.56
N CYS A 143 8.25 -15.95 15.36
CA CYS A 143 8.17 -14.72 14.56
C CYS A 143 8.11 -15.01 13.04
N GLN A 144 8.74 -16.08 12.56
CA GLN A 144 8.75 -16.45 11.13
C GLN A 144 7.41 -17.02 10.66
N GLU A 145 6.72 -17.80 11.50
CA GLU A 145 5.39 -18.33 11.17
C GLU A 145 4.33 -17.21 11.12
N LEU A 146 4.41 -16.22 12.02
CA LEU A 146 3.52 -15.06 12.02
C LEU A 146 3.80 -14.06 10.88
N ARG A 147 5.01 -14.05 10.29
CA ARG A 147 5.34 -13.25 9.08
C ARG A 147 4.72 -13.80 7.79
N ARG A 148 4.29 -15.06 7.79
CA ARG A 148 3.58 -15.69 6.64
C ARG A 148 2.09 -15.38 6.63
N ILE A 149 1.57 -14.78 7.71
CA ILE A 149 0.20 -14.27 7.73
C ILE A 149 0.19 -13.00 6.88
N PRO A 150 -0.55 -12.95 5.75
CA PRO A 150 -0.67 -11.73 4.97
C PRO A 150 -1.09 -10.60 5.91
N SER A 151 -0.39 -9.47 5.83
CA SER A 151 -0.58 -8.29 6.67
C SER A 151 -2.03 -8.19 7.14
N ILE A 152 -2.26 -8.37 8.44
CA ILE A 152 -3.58 -8.25 9.06
C ILE A 152 -4.22 -6.99 8.45
N PRO A 153 -5.40 -7.09 7.80
CA PRO A 153 -6.07 -5.91 7.27
C PRO A 153 -6.16 -4.93 8.43
N ASN A 154 -5.67 -3.69 8.20
CA ASN A 154 -5.60 -2.64 9.20
C ASN A 154 -6.82 -2.74 10.12
N ARG A 155 -6.61 -3.09 11.39
CA ARG A 155 -7.70 -3.09 12.38
C ARG A 155 -8.34 -1.72 12.29
N GLU A 156 -9.64 -1.72 12.01
CA GLU A 156 -10.46 -0.52 11.94
C GLU A 156 -10.17 0.30 13.20
N SER A 157 -9.58 1.47 12.98
CA SER A 157 -9.43 2.51 14.00
C SER A 157 -10.82 2.92 14.43
N HIS A 158 -11.34 2.21 15.43
CA HIS A 158 -12.42 2.67 16.28
C HIS A 158 -11.93 3.95 16.95
N ILE A 159 -12.38 5.08 16.43
CA ILE A 159 -12.41 6.35 17.14
C ILE A 159 -13.88 6.59 17.43
N ALA A 160 -14.24 6.40 18.70
CA ALA A 160 -15.37 7.09 19.30
C ALA A 160 -14.92 8.50 19.72
#